data_AF-A0A9J6DLE1-F1
#
_entry.id   AF-A0A9J6DLE1-F1
#
_cell.length_a   1.000
_cell.length_b   1.000
_cell.length_c   1.000
_cell.angle_alpha   90.00
_cell.angle_beta   90.00
_cell.angle_gamma   90.00
#
_symmetry.space_group_name_H-M   'P 1'
#
loop_
_entity.id
_entity.type
_entity.pdbx_description
1 polymer ?
#
loop_
_entity_poly.entity_id
_entity_poly.type
_entity_poly.pdbx_seq_one_letter_code
_entity_poly.pdbx_strand_id
1 'polypeptide(L)'
;MARIVGGRDAMAAEFPWQVSLVWKGQPFCGGSLISPSEVVTAAHCINNYTIEDLDVIAGARHPVIIQLNDDFVQKRKGDSGGPAMQMHEDRVVLAGIVSWGEGCGRKGLPGVYTRVSQYLDWIESHRRLR
;
A
#
# COMPACT_ATOMS: atom_id res chain seq x y z
N MET A 1 -1.27 -12.23 -4.25
CA MET A 1 -2.22 -11.34 -4.95
C MET A 1 -2.97 -10.60 -3.87
N ALA A 2 -3.04 -9.27 -3.92
CA ALA A 2 -3.82 -8.49 -2.97
C ALA A 2 -4.66 -7.46 -3.75
N ARG A 3 -5.98 -7.55 -3.55
CA ARG A 3 -7.01 -6.63 -4.01
C ARG A 3 -8.07 -6.56 -2.91
N ILE A 4 -8.56 -5.37 -2.57
CA ILE A 4 -9.67 -5.19 -1.64
C ILE A 4 -10.92 -5.81 -2.29
N VAL A 5 -11.50 -6.80 -1.61
CA VAL A 5 -12.73 -7.49 -2.01
C VAL A 5 -13.76 -7.29 -0.90
N GLY A 6 -14.96 -6.81 -1.26
CA GLY A 6 -16.02 -6.52 -0.28
C GLY A 6 -15.81 -5.25 0.56
N GLY A 7 -14.87 -4.38 0.14
CA GLY A 7 -14.68 -3.06 0.75
C GLY A 7 -15.66 -2.02 0.25
N ARG A 8 -15.41 -0.76 0.63
CA ARG A 8 -16.12 0.43 0.14
C ARG A 8 -15.14 1.48 -0.34
N ASP A 9 -15.64 2.41 -1.13
CA ASP A 9 -14.88 3.61 -1.47
C ASP A 9 -14.58 4.43 -0.21
N ALA A 10 -13.34 4.88 -0.12
CA ALA A 10 -12.87 5.75 0.95
C ALA A 10 -13.25 7.21 0.66
N MET A 11 -13.58 7.96 1.70
CA MET A 11 -13.73 9.41 1.59
C MET A 11 -12.36 10.07 1.36
N ALA A 12 -12.37 11.28 0.78
CA ALA A 12 -11.14 12.05 0.61
C ALA A 12 -10.48 12.29 1.99
N ALA A 13 -9.18 12.03 2.05
CA ALA A 13 -8.38 12.12 3.28
C ALA A 13 -8.86 11.22 4.45
N GLU A 14 -9.69 10.21 4.20
CA GLU A 14 -10.09 9.24 5.24
C GLU A 14 -8.88 8.44 5.75
N PHE A 15 -7.95 8.11 4.84
CA PHE A 15 -6.73 7.37 5.14
C PHE A 15 -5.51 8.17 4.64
N PRO A 16 -5.13 9.27 5.33
CA PRO A 16 -4.14 10.22 4.82
C PRO A 16 -2.72 9.65 4.71
N TRP A 17 -2.44 8.53 5.40
CA TRP A 17 -1.18 7.80 5.31
C TRP A 17 -1.07 6.89 4.07
N GLN A 18 -2.17 6.69 3.31
CA GLN A 18 -2.16 5.84 2.12
C GLN A 18 -1.30 6.46 1.02
N VAL A 19 -0.44 5.63 0.42
CA VAL A 19 0.39 5.97 -0.73
C VAL A 19 0.09 5.05 -1.90
N SER A 20 0.16 5.58 -3.12
CA SER A 20 0.19 4.80 -4.35
C SER A 20 1.60 4.84 -4.94
N LEU A 21 2.18 3.65 -5.16
CA LEU A 21 3.38 3.48 -5.95
C LEU A 21 2.98 3.31 -7.42
N VAL A 22 3.58 4.13 -8.27
CA VAL A 22 3.22 4.27 -9.67
C VAL A 22 4.46 4.01 -10.51
N TRP A 23 4.38 3.06 -11.45
CA TRP A 23 5.47 2.73 -12.35
C TRP A 23 5.06 3.02 -13.79
N LYS A 24 5.85 3.86 -14.48
CA LYS A 24 5.54 4.33 -15.84
C LYS A 24 4.10 4.86 -15.97
N GLY A 25 3.70 5.69 -15.00
CA GLY A 25 2.37 6.30 -14.93
C GLY A 25 1.24 5.35 -14.52
N GLN A 26 1.53 4.10 -14.12
CA GLN A 26 0.52 3.10 -13.74
C GLN A 26 0.65 2.67 -12.26
N PRO A 27 -0.41 2.84 -11.44
CA PRO A 27 -0.44 2.32 -10.07
C PRO A 27 -0.25 0.80 -10.05
N PHE A 28 0.62 0.32 -9.16
CA PHE A 28 0.91 -1.12 -9.07
C PHE A 28 1.11 -1.66 -7.64
N CYS A 29 1.41 -0.80 -6.68
CA CYS A 29 1.53 -1.16 -5.27
C CYS A 29 1.03 -0.01 -4.38
N GLY A 30 0.80 -0.33 -3.11
CA GLY A 30 0.56 0.63 -2.05
C GLY A 30 1.82 0.95 -1.24
N GLY A 31 1.68 1.91 -0.34
CA GLY A 31 2.66 2.25 0.69
C GLY A 31 1.98 2.96 1.86
N SER A 32 2.75 3.17 2.92
CA SER A 32 2.32 3.92 4.10
C SER A 32 3.31 5.04 4.40
N LEU A 33 2.85 6.28 4.48
CA LEU A 33 3.65 7.36 5.03
C LEU A 33 3.94 7.09 6.51
N ILE A 34 5.22 7.08 6.88
CA ILE A 34 5.66 6.98 8.28
C ILE A 34 6.32 8.28 8.76
N SER A 35 6.68 9.17 7.84
CA SER A 35 7.15 10.53 8.08
C SER A 35 6.86 11.42 6.85
N PRO A 36 7.11 12.74 6.89
CA PRO A 36 6.86 13.63 5.74
C PRO A 36 7.61 13.25 4.46
N SER A 37 8.70 12.48 4.56
CA SER A 37 9.56 12.12 3.42
C SER A 37 9.86 10.62 3.32
N GLU A 38 9.14 9.78 4.07
CA GLU A 38 9.43 8.35 4.15
C GLU A 38 8.18 7.51 4.02
N VAL A 39 8.28 6.50 3.15
CA VAL A 39 7.23 5.53 2.87
C VAL A 39 7.74 4.13 3.19
N VAL A 40 6.93 3.37 3.90
CA VAL A 40 7.13 1.92 4.07
C VAL A 40 6.23 1.18 3.08
N THR A 41 6.77 0.16 2.42
CA THR A 41 6.07 -0.69 1.45
C THR A 41 6.62 -2.13 1.52
N ALA A 42 6.09 -3.03 0.69
CA ALA A 42 6.60 -4.38 0.56
C ALA A 42 7.82 -4.41 -0.37
N ALA A 43 8.88 -5.16 0.01
CA ALA A 43 10.12 -5.23 -0.78
C ALA A 43 9.89 -5.70 -2.23
N HIS A 44 8.96 -6.63 -2.45
CA HIS A 44 8.65 -7.10 -3.81
C HIS A 44 7.99 -6.05 -4.70
N CYS A 45 7.60 -4.89 -4.16
CA CYS A 45 7.15 -3.74 -4.93
C CYS A 45 8.31 -2.90 -5.50
N ILE A 46 9.54 -3.07 -5.02
CA ILE A 46 10.69 -2.23 -5.44
C ILE A 46 11.81 -3.02 -6.11
N ASN A 47 11.98 -4.30 -5.80
CA ASN A 47 13.18 -5.09 -6.19
C ASN A 47 13.47 -5.19 -7.70
N ASN A 48 12.50 -4.92 -8.58
CA ASN A 48 12.63 -5.08 -10.03
C ASN A 48 12.36 -3.78 -10.82
N TYR A 49 12.35 -2.63 -10.15
CA TYR A 49 12.02 -1.35 -10.78
C TYR A 49 13.16 -0.34 -10.58
N THR A 50 13.46 0.42 -11.63
CA THR A 50 14.36 1.56 -11.55
C THR A 50 13.65 2.71 -10.84
N ILE A 51 14.39 3.47 -10.04
CA ILE A 51 13.84 4.61 -9.29
C ILE A 51 13.38 5.73 -10.24
N GLU A 52 14.00 5.83 -11.42
CA GLU A 52 13.68 6.85 -12.44
C GLU A 52 12.25 6.76 -12.98
N ASP A 53 11.69 5.55 -13.06
CA ASP A 53 10.33 5.30 -13.55
C ASP A 53 9.30 5.18 -12.41
N LEU A 54 9.72 5.41 -11.17
CA LEU A 54 8.92 5.20 -9.96
C LEU A 54 8.45 6.53 -9.37
N ASP A 55 7.14 6.75 -9.42
CA ASP A 55 6.48 7.86 -8.74
C ASP A 55 5.87 7.39 -7.41
N VAL A 56 5.90 8.27 -6.42
CA VAL A 56 5.28 8.10 -5.10
C VAL A 56 4.19 9.15 -4.95
N ILE A 57 2.93 8.71 -4.92
CA ILE A 57 1.79 9.61 -4.80
C ILE A 57 1.17 9.46 -3.41
N ALA A 58 1.26 10.52 -2.61
CA ALA A 58 0.60 10.65 -1.31
C ALA A 58 -0.50 11.71 -1.35
N GLY A 59 -1.52 11.59 -0.49
CA GLY A 59 -2.61 12.57 -0.40
C GLY A 59 -3.48 12.70 -1.65
N ALA A 60 -3.26 11.87 -2.68
CA ALA A 60 -4.07 11.91 -3.87
C ALA A 60 -5.47 11.35 -3.60
N ARG A 61 -6.48 12.14 -3.98
CA ARG A 61 -7.72 11.58 -4.49
C ARG A 61 -7.33 10.89 -5.79
N HIS A 62 -7.53 9.58 -5.93
CA HIS A 62 -7.64 9.03 -7.28
C HIS A 62 -8.87 9.71 -7.89
N PRO A 63 -8.77 10.59 -8.91
CA PRO A 63 -9.86 10.61 -9.85
C PRO A 63 -9.88 9.19 -10.40
N VAL A 64 -10.89 8.42 -10.03
CA VAL A 64 -11.23 7.24 -10.83
C VAL A 64 -11.57 7.81 -12.20
N ILE A 65 -10.57 7.93 -13.07
CA ILE A 65 -10.83 8.05 -14.50
C ILE A 65 -11.37 6.67 -14.83
N ILE A 66 -12.70 6.53 -14.79
CA ILE A 66 -13.38 5.48 -15.52
C ILE A 66 -13.15 5.83 -16.99
N GLN A 67 -11.96 5.52 -17.51
CA GLN A 67 -11.81 5.39 -18.94
C GLN A 67 -12.54 4.09 -19.26
N LEU A 68 -13.70 4.26 -19.89
CA LEU A 68 -14.65 3.22 -20.32
C LEU A 68 -14.05 2.36 -21.45
N ASN A 69 -12.85 1.83 -21.25
CA ASN A 69 -12.27 0.79 -22.09
C ASN A 69 -11.90 -0.36 -21.16
N ASP A 70 -12.59 -1.49 -21.32
CA ASP A 70 -12.50 -2.72 -20.52
C ASP A 70 -11.09 -3.37 -20.51
N ASP A 71 -10.10 -2.74 -21.11
CA ASP A 71 -8.70 -3.15 -21.10
C ASP A 71 -7.93 -2.71 -19.85
N PHE A 72 -8.49 -1.83 -19.01
CA PHE A 72 -7.95 -1.54 -17.67
C PHE A 72 -8.41 -2.57 -16.63
N VAL A 73 -8.28 -3.85 -16.95
CA VAL A 73 -8.01 -4.82 -15.88
C VAL A 73 -6.73 -4.31 -15.22
N GLN A 74 -6.75 -3.96 -13.92
CA GLN A 74 -5.53 -3.82 -13.12
C GLN A 74 -4.73 -5.11 -13.26
N LYS A 75 -3.93 -5.22 -14.32
CA LYS A 75 -3.23 -6.44 -14.73
C LYS A 75 -2.13 -6.77 -13.71
N ARG A 76 -1.85 -5.83 -12.80
CA ARG A 76 -0.95 -5.99 -11.66
C ARG A 76 -1.63 -5.52 -10.36
N LYS A 77 -2.17 -6.50 -9.62
CA LYS A 77 -2.23 -6.62 -8.14
C LYS A 77 -1.78 -5.35 -7.39
N GLY A 78 -2.71 -4.51 -6.93
CA GLY A 78 -2.40 -3.13 -6.50
C GLY A 78 -2.19 -2.87 -5.01
N ASP A 79 -2.68 -3.73 -4.11
CA ASP A 79 -2.68 -3.36 -2.68
C ASP A 79 -1.42 -3.78 -1.93
N SER A 80 -0.59 -4.65 -2.51
CA SER A 80 0.67 -5.06 -1.89
C SER A 80 1.50 -3.82 -1.52
N GLY A 81 2.08 -3.83 -0.33
CA GLY A 81 2.77 -2.68 0.24
C GLY A 81 1.88 -1.69 0.98
N GLY A 82 0.56 -1.77 0.81
CA GLY A 82 -0.39 -0.92 1.51
C GLY A 82 -0.49 -1.18 3.02
N PRO A 83 -1.01 -0.20 3.78
CA PRO A 83 -1.17 -0.26 5.23
C PRO A 83 -2.26 -1.24 5.66
N ALA A 84 -1.96 -2.05 6.68
CA ALA A 84 -2.96 -2.64 7.55
C ALA A 84 -2.95 -1.88 8.88
N MET A 85 -3.90 -0.96 9.03
CA MET A 85 -4.05 -0.15 10.23
C MET A 85 -4.89 -0.86 11.27
N GLN A 86 -4.54 -0.68 12.55
CA GLN A 86 -5.29 -1.17 13.68
C GLN A 86 -5.55 -0.03 14.66
N MET A 87 -6.77 0.05 15.19
CA MET A 87 -7.04 0.88 16.37
C MET A 87 -6.47 0.16 17.60
N HIS A 88 -5.53 0.83 18.27
CA HIS A 88 -4.99 0.40 19.55
C HIS A 88 -5.24 1.51 20.56
N GLU A 89 -6.13 1.26 21.51
CA GLU A 89 -6.67 2.28 22.42
C GLU A 89 -7.26 3.45 21.59
N ASP A 90 -6.70 4.65 21.72
CA ASP A 90 -7.13 5.85 20.99
C ASP A 90 -6.18 6.23 19.85
N ARG A 91 -5.37 5.28 19.36
CA ARG A 91 -4.38 5.52 18.31
C ARG A 91 -4.57 4.58 17.14
N VAL A 92 -4.53 5.14 15.94
CA VAL A 92 -4.38 4.37 14.72
C VAL A 92 -2.90 3.99 14.59
N VAL A 93 -2.59 2.70 14.54
CA VAL A 93 -1.22 2.19 14.38
C VAL A 93 -1.08 1.37 13.12
N LEU A 94 0.09 1.48 12.47
CA LEU A 94 0.45 0.61 11.35
C LEU A 94 0.86 -0.77 11.89
N ALA A 95 -0.07 -1.72 11.87
CA ALA A 95 0.15 -3.06 12.42
C ALA A 95 0.79 -4.01 11.40
N GLY A 96 0.47 -3.82 10.12
CA GLY A 96 0.93 -4.71 9.05
C GLY A 96 1.15 -4.01 7.71
N ILE A 97 1.89 -4.69 6.84
CA ILE A 97 2.06 -4.32 5.43
C ILE A 97 1.44 -5.45 4.60
N VAL A 98 0.51 -5.11 3.69
CA VAL A 98 -0.08 -6.09 2.76
C VAL A 98 1.04 -6.76 1.97
N SER A 99 1.18 -8.08 2.07
CA SER A 99 2.27 -8.79 1.39
C SER A 99 1.74 -9.61 0.23
N TRP A 100 1.05 -10.71 0.52
CA TRP A 100 0.56 -11.64 -0.50
C TRP A 100 -0.68 -12.41 -0.02
N GLY A 101 -1.10 -13.38 -0.84
CA GLY A 101 -2.27 -14.23 -0.61
C GLY A 101 -2.53 -15.12 -1.82
N GLU A 102 -3.12 -16.29 -1.58
CA GLU A 102 -3.56 -17.24 -2.60
C GLU A 102 -4.95 -16.87 -3.15
N GLY A 103 -4.96 -15.97 -4.12
CA GLY A 103 -6.20 -15.30 -4.54
C GLY A 103 -6.61 -14.22 -3.53
N CYS A 104 -7.75 -13.57 -3.78
CA CYS A 104 -8.28 -12.50 -2.93
C CYS A 104 -9.71 -12.87 -2.49
N GLY A 105 -10.05 -12.69 -1.22
CA GLY A 105 -11.41 -12.92 -0.69
C GLY A 105 -11.88 -14.38 -0.72
N ARG A 106 -10.97 -15.36 -0.77
CA ARG A 106 -11.31 -16.79 -0.80
C ARG A 106 -11.56 -17.32 0.60
N LYS A 107 -12.67 -18.05 0.78
CA LYS A 107 -13.01 -18.71 2.05
C LYS A 107 -11.90 -19.69 2.43
N GLY A 108 -11.39 -19.58 3.66
CA GLY A 108 -10.33 -20.44 4.19
C GLY A 108 -8.90 -20.08 3.76
N LEU A 109 -8.70 -19.08 2.90
CA LEU A 109 -7.37 -18.63 2.47
C LEU A 109 -7.17 -17.16 2.90
N PRO A 110 -6.47 -16.91 4.03
CA PRO A 110 -6.27 -15.56 4.52
C PRO A 110 -5.26 -14.80 3.66
N GLY A 111 -5.37 -13.46 3.70
CA GLY A 111 -4.29 -12.59 3.26
C GLY A 111 -3.12 -12.64 4.24
N VAL A 112 -1.90 -12.53 3.72
CA VAL A 112 -0.67 -12.55 4.51
C VAL A 112 -0.06 -11.16 4.55
N TYR A 113 0.26 -10.72 5.77
CA TYR A 113 0.78 -9.38 6.06
C TYR A 113 2.12 -9.49 6.77
N THR A 114 3.05 -8.60 6.44
CA THR A 114 4.28 -8.43 7.22
C THR A 114 3.94 -7.77 8.55
N ARG A 115 4.33 -8.36 9.67
CA ARG A 115 4.10 -7.83 11.02
C ARG A 115 5.06 -6.67 11.31
N VAL A 116 4.58 -5.43 11.30
CA VAL A 116 5.44 -4.23 11.44
C VAL A 116 6.18 -4.20 12.77
N SER A 117 5.58 -4.71 13.84
CA SER A 117 6.21 -4.75 15.17
C SER A 117 7.55 -5.50 15.20
N GLN A 118 7.81 -6.42 14.25
CA GLN A 118 9.08 -7.15 14.15
C GLN A 118 10.20 -6.34 13.49
N TYR A 119 9.88 -5.21 12.87
CA TYR A 119 10.80 -4.38 12.11
C TYR A 119 10.93 -2.96 12.70
N LEU A 120 10.31 -2.66 13.85
CA LEU A 120 10.31 -1.31 14.41
C LEU A 120 11.72 -0.78 14.65
N ASP A 121 12.60 -1.56 15.29
CA ASP A 121 13.98 -1.15 15.54
C ASP A 121 14.75 -0.88 14.23
N TRP A 122 14.53 -1.71 13.21
CA TRP A 122 15.12 -1.51 11.89
C TRP A 122 14.58 -0.26 11.20
N ILE A 123 13.27 -0.04 11.23
CA ILE A 123 12.64 1.16 10.67
C ILE A 123 13.23 2.38 11.37
N GLU A 124 13.16 2.46 12.70
CA GLU A 124 13.62 3.62 13.46
C GLU A 124 15.11 3.90 13.27
N SER A 125 15.96 2.88 13.17
CA SER A 125 17.40 3.06 12.90
C SER A 125 17.72 3.58 11.48
N HIS A 126 16.79 3.45 10.54
CA HIS A 126 16.95 3.90 9.15
C HIS A 126 16.09 5.13 8.82
N ARG A 127 15.30 5.61 9.78
CA ARG A 127 14.57 6.86 9.63
C ARG A 127 15.56 8.02 9.55
N ARG A 128 15.35 8.92 8.60
CA ARG A 128 16.16 10.12 8.35
C ARG A 128 15.97 11.22 9.39
N LEU A 129 15.60 10.90 10.63
CA LEU A 129 15.39 11.88 11.70
C LEU A 129 16.58 11.97 12.64
N ARG A 130 17.59 12.73 12.18
CA ARG A 130 18.16 13.87 12.90
C ARG A 130 18.14 15.08 11.96
#